data_AF-A0A9P7PWS6-F1
#
_entry.id   AF-A0A9P7PWS6-F1
#
_cell.length_a   1.000
_cell.length_b   1.000
_cell.length_c   1.000
_cell.angle_alpha   90.00
_cell.angle_beta   90.00
_cell.angle_gamma   90.00
#
_symmetry.space_group_name_H-M   'P 1'
#
loop_
_entity.id
_entity.type
_entity.pdbx_description
1 polymer ?
#
loop_
_entity_poly.entity_id
_entity_poly.type
_entity_poly.pdbx_seq_one_letter_code
_entity_poly.pdbx_strand_id
1 'polypeptide(L)'
;MDQHNDNNALRQSIQELERKIEEKDQLLRQQESESRQQLDRETALRIQKEGELAAYIQTKEQQDWKKWEKNEAEKEEIRKSHAIETALRQERDEALCQVQNINKQHELERCQERGAQAEKERGEMYNKVCEMKQKIYDAETEIAALQKKTEKTSEEKRGAFRQRDEALKKADSLRKERHEGVRQLQSSSMLEFFVQCQTSLSSKLVSDPDPFQRNPKKATQMVNRFKPLKLHRFHGCEQEQRAIFDKLCNVFTPDLLVFTRLITVIENGERIESITSEKGLEMFLWAHVEGYAKQVFWELPSADKNSTVCEMYGQITVIHYARNLDESIGMTASPGEDSGAATTSVQAQDPVPGSADPKKKAKKDKVSKPDGLYVCTKPGKGRGRNILLFPIEIKPGYAVSRQLIALLKATDTFGEAKLGQPPQPGMHLLWGALMQIYDYMVRSLSSYGMLTTGEVIIFLYIDWSSDATTLYYHVAVPGEPADGTTGAPHDLKEAAFRSAVGQYVTFVLMTMRKCHDMNRKQREGVRAKLTKGDLLPTATKANTGTQTKDSDTNQ
;
A
#
# COMPACT_ATOMS: atom_id res chain seq x y z
N MET A 1 -34.04 -111.21 101.18
CA MET A 1 -34.40 -112.48 101.85
C MET A 1 -35.34 -113.24 100.94
N ASP A 2 -34.87 -113.67 99.78
CA ASP A 2 -33.73 -114.56 99.52
C ASP A 2 -34.00 -116.02 99.87
N GLN A 3 -34.10 -116.78 98.77
CA GLN A 3 -33.20 -117.87 98.34
C GLN A 3 -33.45 -119.30 98.76
N HIS A 4 -34.07 -119.63 99.89
CA HIS A 4 -33.81 -120.99 100.38
C HIS A 4 -34.64 -122.12 99.78
N ASN A 5 -35.82 -121.84 99.20
CA ASN A 5 -36.80 -122.92 99.09
C ASN A 5 -36.88 -123.66 97.75
N ASP A 6 -36.22 -123.19 96.70
CA ASP A 6 -36.49 -123.75 95.36
C ASP A 6 -35.49 -124.81 94.90
N ASN A 7 -34.37 -125.02 95.61
CA ASN A 7 -33.29 -125.86 95.10
C ASN A 7 -33.52 -127.38 95.26
N ASN A 8 -34.37 -127.82 96.21
CA ASN A 8 -34.55 -129.25 96.50
C ASN A 8 -35.64 -129.91 95.63
N ALA A 9 -36.58 -129.12 95.10
CA ALA A 9 -37.54 -129.59 94.10
C ALA A 9 -36.88 -129.88 92.74
N LEU A 10 -35.73 -129.24 92.46
CA LEU A 10 -35.05 -129.35 91.16
C LEU A 10 -34.44 -130.73 90.90
N ARG A 11 -33.88 -131.40 91.92
CA ARG A 11 -33.12 -132.66 91.71
C ARG A 11 -33.97 -133.88 91.42
N GLN A 12 -35.12 -134.03 92.09
CA GLN A 12 -36.01 -135.17 91.82
C GLN A 12 -36.73 -135.03 90.49
N SER A 13 -36.98 -133.80 90.02
CA SER A 13 -37.60 -133.59 88.71
C SER A 13 -36.65 -133.89 87.54
N ILE A 14 -35.33 -133.78 87.75
CA ILE A 14 -34.31 -134.10 86.72
C ILE A 14 -34.25 -135.61 86.48
N GLN A 15 -34.29 -136.45 87.52
CA GLN A 15 -34.26 -137.91 87.36
C GLN A 15 -35.50 -138.48 86.67
N GLU A 16 -36.68 -137.90 86.89
CA GLU A 16 -37.90 -138.33 86.19
C GLU A 16 -37.90 -137.88 84.71
N LEU A 17 -37.26 -136.75 84.38
CA LEU A 17 -37.08 -136.27 83.01
C LEU A 17 -36.09 -137.15 82.24
N GLU A 18 -34.98 -137.54 82.85
CA GLU A 18 -33.98 -138.41 82.21
C GLU A 18 -34.59 -139.76 81.82
N ARG A 19 -35.41 -140.36 82.69
CA ARG A 19 -36.09 -141.63 82.39
C ARG A 19 -37.08 -141.52 81.23
N LYS A 20 -37.82 -140.40 81.13
CA LYS A 20 -38.74 -140.15 80.00
C LYS A 20 -38.02 -139.82 78.70
N ILE A 21 -36.83 -139.21 78.78
CA ILE A 21 -35.98 -138.94 77.61
C ILE A 21 -35.48 -140.27 77.03
N GLU A 22 -34.99 -141.18 77.89
CA GLU A 22 -34.47 -142.48 77.44
C GLU A 22 -35.56 -143.36 76.77
N GLU A 23 -36.77 -143.39 77.35
CA GLU A 23 -37.91 -144.12 76.76
C GLU A 23 -38.34 -143.53 75.40
N LYS A 24 -38.33 -142.18 75.26
CA LYS A 24 -38.66 -141.54 73.98
C LYS A 24 -37.58 -141.75 72.93
N ASP A 25 -36.31 -141.78 73.33
CA ASP A 25 -35.17 -141.97 72.43
C ASP A 25 -35.16 -143.38 71.83
N GLN A 26 -35.53 -144.40 72.61
CA GLN A 26 -35.69 -145.76 72.09
C GLN A 26 -36.86 -145.86 71.11
N LEU A 27 -37.98 -145.21 71.40
CA LEU A 27 -39.14 -145.22 70.51
C LEU A 27 -38.85 -144.49 69.18
N LEU A 28 -38.13 -143.36 69.23
CA LEU A 28 -37.74 -142.60 68.04
C LEU A 28 -36.81 -143.41 67.13
N ARG A 29 -35.82 -144.09 67.71
CA ARG A 29 -34.87 -144.93 66.94
C ARG A 29 -35.59 -146.11 66.27
N GLN A 30 -36.59 -146.68 66.93
CA GLN A 30 -37.38 -147.76 66.35
C GLN A 30 -38.27 -147.27 65.19
N GLN A 31 -38.90 -146.10 65.35
CA GLN A 31 -39.72 -145.48 64.30
C GLN A 31 -38.88 -144.99 63.10
N GLU A 32 -37.67 -144.47 63.33
CA GLU A 32 -36.71 -144.12 62.28
C GLU A 32 -36.19 -145.33 61.52
N SER A 33 -35.93 -146.44 62.21
CA SER A 33 -35.49 -147.71 61.61
C SER A 33 -36.55 -148.26 60.64
N GLU A 34 -37.81 -148.31 61.08
CA GLU A 34 -38.91 -148.78 60.23
C GLU A 34 -39.16 -147.85 59.04
N SER A 35 -39.11 -146.53 59.26
CA SER A 35 -39.27 -145.54 58.17
C SER A 35 -38.12 -145.61 57.15
N ARG A 36 -36.87 -145.81 57.59
CA ARG A 36 -35.72 -146.03 56.70
C ARG A 36 -35.89 -147.29 55.87
N GLN A 37 -36.31 -148.39 56.46
CA GLN A 37 -36.55 -149.62 55.70
C GLN A 37 -37.66 -149.47 54.66
N GLN A 38 -38.69 -148.66 54.94
CA GLN A 38 -39.74 -148.39 53.96
C GLN A 38 -39.23 -147.51 52.81
N LEU A 39 -38.43 -146.48 53.10
CA LEU A 39 -37.81 -145.63 52.10
C LEU A 39 -36.80 -146.40 51.22
N ASP A 40 -36.00 -147.28 51.81
CA ASP A 40 -35.03 -148.09 51.07
C ASP A 40 -35.75 -149.05 50.10
N ARG A 41 -36.91 -149.61 50.48
CA ARG A 41 -37.74 -150.44 49.58
C ARG A 41 -38.32 -149.63 48.42
N GLU A 42 -38.85 -148.43 48.66
CA GLU A 42 -39.34 -147.56 47.59
C GLU A 42 -38.23 -147.13 46.64
N THR A 43 -37.05 -146.80 47.18
CA THR A 43 -35.89 -146.35 46.39
C THR A 43 -35.37 -147.48 45.50
N ALA A 44 -35.29 -148.70 46.01
CA ALA A 44 -34.89 -149.87 45.23
C ALA A 44 -35.83 -150.14 44.04
N LEU A 45 -37.15 -150.00 44.24
CA LEU A 45 -38.14 -150.19 43.18
C LEU A 45 -38.02 -149.12 42.07
N ARG A 46 -37.69 -147.88 42.46
CA ARG A 46 -37.50 -146.76 41.53
C ARG A 46 -36.25 -146.93 40.67
N ILE A 47 -35.13 -147.33 41.29
CA ILE A 47 -33.87 -147.63 40.58
C ILE A 47 -34.05 -148.76 39.58
N GLN A 48 -34.83 -149.80 39.91
CA GLN A 48 -35.13 -150.89 38.98
C GLN A 48 -35.87 -150.39 37.73
N LYS A 49 -36.93 -149.59 37.92
CA LYS A 49 -37.71 -149.04 36.78
C LYS A 49 -36.90 -148.08 35.91
N GLU A 50 -36.03 -147.27 36.51
CA GLU A 50 -35.13 -146.38 35.76
C GLU A 50 -34.08 -147.17 34.97
N GLY A 51 -33.55 -148.26 35.54
CA GLY A 51 -32.63 -149.17 34.84
C GLY A 51 -33.26 -149.83 33.60
N GLU A 52 -34.53 -150.25 33.70
CA GLU A 52 -35.27 -150.84 32.57
C GLU A 52 -35.53 -149.83 31.44
N LEU A 53 -35.88 -148.58 31.76
CA LEU A 53 -36.08 -147.52 30.77
C LEU A 53 -34.77 -147.11 30.09
N ALA A 54 -33.67 -147.00 30.84
CA ALA A 54 -32.36 -146.68 30.30
C ALA A 54 -31.86 -147.77 29.34
N ALA A 55 -32.05 -149.05 29.67
CA ALA A 55 -31.68 -150.17 28.80
C ALA A 55 -32.47 -150.15 27.48
N TYR A 56 -33.77 -149.77 27.51
CA TYR A 56 -34.58 -149.63 26.31
C TYR A 56 -34.09 -148.52 25.38
N ILE A 57 -33.81 -147.33 25.92
CA ILE A 57 -33.30 -146.18 25.15
C ILE A 57 -31.94 -146.53 24.52
N GLN A 58 -31.02 -147.10 25.30
CA GLN A 58 -29.68 -147.45 24.82
C GLN A 58 -29.72 -148.49 23.71
N THR A 59 -30.65 -149.45 23.78
CA THR A 59 -30.80 -150.47 22.73
C THR A 59 -31.32 -149.86 21.43
N LYS A 60 -32.25 -148.90 21.51
CA LYS A 60 -32.81 -148.22 20.34
C LYS A 60 -31.77 -147.29 19.69
N GLU A 61 -31.05 -146.51 20.49
CA GLU A 61 -29.95 -145.68 20.00
C GLU A 61 -28.83 -146.50 19.35
N GLN A 62 -28.47 -147.66 19.92
CA GLN A 62 -27.49 -148.56 19.29
C GLN A 62 -27.98 -149.12 17.95
N GLN A 63 -29.28 -149.38 17.78
CA GLN A 63 -29.83 -149.85 16.51
C GLN A 63 -29.83 -148.74 15.46
N ASP A 64 -30.23 -147.53 15.83
CA ASP A 64 -30.23 -146.37 14.93
C ASP A 64 -28.78 -145.97 14.55
N TRP A 65 -27.85 -145.99 15.51
CA TRP A 65 -26.43 -145.73 15.27
C TRP A 65 -25.81 -146.78 14.35
N LYS A 66 -26.08 -148.07 14.55
CA LYS A 66 -25.59 -149.14 13.65
C LYS A 66 -26.17 -149.04 12.23
N LYS A 67 -27.40 -148.51 12.09
CA LYS A 67 -28.02 -148.27 10.79
C LYS A 67 -27.36 -147.09 10.07
N TRP A 68 -27.05 -146.01 10.79
CA TRP A 68 -26.33 -144.86 10.25
C TRP A 68 -24.84 -145.18 9.98
N GLU A 69 -24.20 -145.98 10.83
CA GLU A 69 -22.80 -146.36 10.69
C GLU A 69 -22.53 -147.16 9.41
N LYS A 70 -23.48 -148.01 8.98
CA LYS A 70 -23.38 -148.78 7.74
C LYS A 70 -23.66 -147.98 6.46
N ASN A 71 -24.20 -146.76 6.54
CA ASN A 71 -24.59 -145.97 5.35
C ASN A 71 -23.47 -145.02 4.88
N GLU A 72 -22.35 -145.60 4.44
CA GLU A 72 -21.12 -144.84 4.16
C GLU A 72 -21.21 -143.94 2.92
N ALA A 73 -22.13 -144.20 2.00
CA ALA A 73 -22.40 -143.34 0.85
C ALA A 73 -22.91 -141.95 1.26
N GLU A 74 -23.77 -141.89 2.28
CA GLU A 74 -24.36 -140.64 2.76
C GLU A 74 -23.35 -139.77 3.51
N LYS A 75 -22.39 -140.38 4.22
CA LYS A 75 -21.33 -139.64 4.93
C LYS A 75 -20.31 -139.02 3.98
N GLU A 76 -19.99 -139.69 2.88
CA GLU A 76 -19.01 -139.19 1.91
C GLU A 76 -19.57 -138.05 1.05
N GLU A 77 -20.88 -138.08 0.73
CA GLU A 77 -21.59 -136.99 0.06
C GLU A 77 -21.52 -135.69 0.89
N ILE A 78 -21.76 -135.79 2.21
CA ILE A 78 -21.73 -134.65 3.13
C ILE A 78 -20.29 -134.11 3.28
N ARG A 79 -19.27 -134.97 3.37
CA ARG A 79 -17.86 -134.53 3.42
C ARG A 79 -17.46 -133.79 2.15
N LYS A 80 -17.85 -134.29 0.98
CA LYS A 80 -17.58 -133.62 -0.31
C LYS A 80 -18.28 -132.28 -0.42
N SER A 81 -19.56 -132.20 -0.04
CA SER A 81 -20.30 -130.94 -0.05
C SER A 81 -19.68 -129.91 0.90
N HIS A 82 -19.27 -130.34 2.11
CA HIS A 82 -18.66 -129.43 3.08
C HIS A 82 -17.27 -128.93 2.64
N ALA A 83 -16.47 -129.79 2.00
CA ALA A 83 -15.16 -129.41 1.45
C ALA A 83 -15.28 -128.42 0.28
N ILE A 84 -16.29 -128.59 -0.58
CA ILE A 84 -16.56 -127.64 -1.68
C ILE A 84 -17.01 -126.28 -1.13
N GLU A 85 -17.89 -126.26 -0.12
CA GLU A 85 -18.35 -125.01 0.48
C GLU A 85 -17.22 -124.23 1.17
N THR A 86 -16.32 -124.93 1.86
CA THR A 86 -15.16 -124.29 2.50
C THR A 86 -14.17 -123.73 1.46
N ALA A 87 -13.90 -124.46 0.37
CA ALA A 87 -13.05 -123.98 -0.71
C ALA A 87 -13.62 -122.72 -1.40
N LEU A 88 -14.93 -122.71 -1.70
CA LEU A 88 -15.60 -121.55 -2.32
C LEU A 88 -15.61 -120.31 -1.42
N ARG A 89 -15.76 -120.49 -0.09
CA ARG A 89 -15.68 -119.36 0.86
C ARG A 89 -14.28 -118.75 0.88
N GLN A 90 -13.25 -119.60 0.86
CA GLN A 90 -11.87 -119.14 0.88
C GLN A 90 -11.51 -118.39 -0.41
N GLU A 91 -11.92 -118.90 -1.57
CA GLU A 91 -11.72 -118.25 -2.87
C GLU A 91 -12.47 -116.90 -2.97
N ARG A 92 -13.70 -116.83 -2.44
CA ARG A 92 -14.46 -115.57 -2.37
C ARG A 92 -13.75 -114.52 -1.51
N ASP A 93 -13.23 -114.91 -0.35
CA ASP A 93 -12.60 -113.98 0.58
C ASP A 93 -11.24 -113.49 0.02
N GLU A 94 -10.50 -114.35 -0.69
CA GLU A 94 -9.29 -113.98 -1.45
C GLU A 94 -9.61 -112.99 -2.59
N ALA A 95 -10.67 -113.24 -3.36
CA ALA A 95 -11.12 -112.32 -4.41
C ALA A 95 -11.54 -110.94 -3.86
N LEU A 96 -12.22 -110.92 -2.71
CA LEU A 96 -12.62 -109.68 -2.03
C LEU A 96 -11.42 -108.86 -1.57
N CYS A 97 -10.37 -109.52 -1.07
CA CYS A 97 -9.12 -108.89 -0.67
C CYS A 97 -8.37 -108.29 -1.89
N GLN A 98 -8.35 -108.98 -3.03
CA GLN A 98 -7.75 -108.46 -4.26
C GLN A 98 -8.47 -107.23 -4.80
N VAL A 99 -9.82 -107.24 -4.83
CA VAL A 99 -10.61 -106.10 -5.29
C VAL A 99 -10.41 -104.87 -4.40
N GLN A 100 -10.32 -105.06 -3.07
CA GLN A 100 -10.04 -103.96 -2.14
C GLN A 100 -8.65 -103.35 -2.35
N ASN A 101 -7.63 -104.17 -2.61
CA ASN A 101 -6.29 -103.68 -2.87
C ASN A 101 -6.21 -102.92 -4.21
N ILE A 102 -6.87 -103.41 -5.26
CA ILE A 102 -6.95 -102.72 -6.55
C ILE A 102 -7.65 -101.35 -6.41
N ASN A 103 -8.77 -101.29 -5.67
CA ASN A 103 -9.47 -100.02 -5.44
C ASN A 103 -8.62 -99.01 -4.68
N LYS A 104 -7.90 -99.43 -3.63
CA LYS A 104 -6.98 -98.55 -2.89
C LYS A 104 -5.86 -98.01 -3.79
N GLN A 105 -5.32 -98.85 -4.67
CA GLN A 105 -4.27 -98.45 -5.61
C GLN A 105 -4.79 -97.37 -6.59
N HIS A 106 -5.96 -97.60 -7.19
CA HIS A 106 -6.59 -96.66 -8.13
C HIS A 106 -7.00 -95.33 -7.49
N GLU A 107 -7.37 -95.31 -6.20
CA GLU A 107 -7.65 -94.08 -5.47
C GLU A 107 -6.38 -93.28 -5.17
N LEU A 108 -5.28 -93.98 -4.83
CA LEU A 108 -4.00 -93.33 -4.58
C LEU A 108 -3.44 -92.67 -5.85
N GLU A 109 -3.50 -93.37 -6.99
CA GLU A 109 -3.08 -92.83 -8.28
C GLU A 109 -3.90 -91.60 -8.68
N ARG A 110 -5.24 -91.64 -8.56
CA ARG A 110 -6.10 -90.47 -8.81
C ARG A 110 -5.84 -89.30 -7.86
N CYS A 111 -5.40 -89.55 -6.64
CA CYS A 111 -5.00 -88.49 -5.70
C CYS A 111 -3.66 -87.86 -6.10
N GLN A 112 -2.70 -88.67 -6.54
CA GLN A 112 -1.39 -88.20 -7.00
C GLN A 112 -1.50 -87.38 -8.29
N GLU A 113 -2.28 -87.84 -9.27
CA GLU A 113 -2.51 -87.12 -10.53
C GLU A 113 -3.17 -85.75 -10.29
N ARG A 114 -4.16 -85.67 -9.39
CA ARG A 114 -4.80 -84.39 -9.02
C ARG A 114 -3.85 -83.45 -8.30
N GLY A 115 -2.97 -83.98 -7.43
CA GLY A 115 -1.93 -83.22 -6.77
C GLY A 115 -0.94 -82.60 -7.75
N ALA A 116 -0.43 -83.41 -8.69
CA ALA A 116 0.51 -82.97 -9.71
C ALA A 116 -0.09 -81.90 -10.65
N GLN A 117 -1.35 -82.08 -11.06
CA GLN A 117 -2.06 -81.12 -11.90
C GLN A 117 -2.25 -79.77 -11.19
N ALA A 118 -2.67 -79.78 -9.92
CA ALA A 118 -2.86 -78.56 -9.14
C ALA A 118 -1.54 -77.80 -8.88
N GLU A 119 -0.41 -78.52 -8.76
CA GLU A 119 0.92 -77.92 -8.60
C GLU A 119 1.40 -77.25 -9.89
N LYS A 120 1.16 -77.88 -11.04
CA LYS A 120 1.44 -77.30 -12.36
C LYS A 120 0.63 -76.01 -12.60
N GLU A 121 -0.66 -76.03 -12.33
CA GLU A 121 -1.54 -74.85 -12.46
C GLU A 121 -1.10 -73.70 -11.53
N ARG A 122 -0.66 -74.02 -10.31
CA ARG A 122 -0.11 -73.04 -9.37
C ARG A 122 1.19 -72.42 -9.87
N GLY A 123 2.07 -73.21 -10.49
CA GLY A 123 3.29 -72.72 -11.13
C GLY A 123 3.02 -71.79 -12.30
N GLU A 124 2.06 -72.14 -13.16
CA GLU A 124 1.64 -71.28 -14.29
C GLU A 124 1.02 -69.96 -13.79
N MET A 125 0.21 -70.01 -12.74
CA MET A 125 -0.37 -68.81 -12.13
C MET A 125 0.70 -67.92 -11.51
N TYR A 126 1.69 -68.49 -10.83
CA TYR A 126 2.81 -67.75 -10.25
C TYR A 126 3.61 -67.01 -11.33
N ASN A 127 3.92 -67.67 -12.45
CA ASN A 127 4.61 -67.03 -13.57
C ASN A 127 3.82 -65.85 -14.15
N LYS A 128 2.50 -66.00 -14.34
CA LYS A 128 1.63 -64.90 -14.81
C LYS A 128 1.61 -63.71 -13.84
N VAL A 129 1.59 -63.96 -12.53
CA VAL A 129 1.63 -62.90 -11.51
C VAL A 129 2.98 -62.17 -11.55
N CYS A 130 4.09 -62.88 -11.73
CA CYS A 130 5.41 -62.26 -11.89
C CYS A 130 5.49 -61.37 -13.14
N GLU A 131 4.97 -61.84 -14.29
CA GLU A 131 4.91 -61.02 -15.51
C GLU A 131 4.06 -59.76 -15.35
N MET A 132 2.90 -59.87 -14.69
CA MET A 132 2.05 -58.71 -14.41
C MET A 132 2.74 -57.70 -13.48
N LYS A 133 3.42 -58.18 -12.43
CA LYS A 133 4.18 -57.29 -11.53
C LYS A 133 5.26 -56.52 -12.26
N GLN A 134 5.98 -57.18 -13.19
CA GLN A 134 7.00 -56.50 -13.99
C GLN A 134 6.39 -55.41 -14.88
N LYS A 135 5.27 -55.72 -15.57
CA LYS A 135 4.57 -54.73 -16.40
C LYS A 135 4.06 -53.53 -15.61
N ILE A 136 3.57 -53.75 -14.39
CA ILE A 136 3.14 -52.65 -13.51
C ILE A 136 4.34 -51.77 -13.13
N TYR A 137 5.46 -52.39 -12.74
CA TYR A 137 6.68 -51.65 -12.38
C TYR A 137 7.19 -50.80 -13.55
N ASP A 138 7.23 -51.36 -14.76
CA ASP A 138 7.68 -50.64 -15.95
C ASP A 138 6.75 -49.46 -16.28
N ALA A 139 5.43 -49.66 -16.17
CA ALA A 139 4.43 -48.60 -16.39
C ALA A 139 4.51 -47.48 -15.34
N GLU A 140 4.71 -47.81 -14.05
CA GLU A 140 4.89 -46.82 -12.99
C GLU A 140 6.14 -45.96 -13.24
N THR A 141 7.21 -46.59 -13.71
CA THR A 141 8.47 -45.91 -14.04
C THR A 141 8.28 -44.94 -15.22
N GLU A 142 7.54 -45.35 -16.25
CA GLU A 142 7.22 -44.52 -17.40
C GLU A 142 6.33 -43.32 -17.04
N ILE A 143 5.30 -43.53 -16.21
CA ILE A 143 4.43 -42.46 -15.69
C ILE A 143 5.25 -41.44 -14.90
N ALA A 144 6.15 -41.89 -14.02
CA ALA A 144 7.02 -41.00 -13.24
C ALA A 144 7.93 -40.15 -14.16
N ALA A 145 8.49 -40.76 -15.22
CA ALA A 145 9.31 -40.04 -16.20
C ALA A 145 8.51 -38.98 -16.97
N LEU A 146 7.27 -39.29 -17.39
CA LEU A 146 6.38 -38.36 -18.08
C LEU A 146 5.95 -37.18 -17.20
N GLN A 147 5.64 -37.44 -15.91
CA GLN A 147 5.31 -36.40 -14.94
C GLN A 147 6.46 -35.42 -14.77
N LYS A 148 7.69 -35.93 -14.56
CA LYS A 148 8.89 -35.09 -14.41
C LYS A 148 9.15 -34.23 -15.65
N LYS A 149 8.95 -34.77 -16.84
CA LYS A 149 9.09 -34.02 -18.10
C LYS A 149 8.05 -32.89 -18.22
N THR A 150 6.80 -33.19 -17.85
CA THR A 150 5.68 -32.23 -17.91
C THR A 150 5.87 -31.09 -16.91
N GLU A 151 6.31 -31.41 -15.70
CA GLU A 151 6.62 -30.43 -14.66
C GLU A 151 7.75 -29.49 -15.10
N LYS A 152 8.85 -30.04 -15.63
CA LYS A 152 9.95 -29.24 -16.18
C LYS A 152 9.49 -28.29 -17.29
N THR A 153 8.67 -28.77 -18.24
CA THR A 153 8.12 -27.91 -19.29
C THR A 153 7.16 -26.85 -18.74
N SER A 154 6.39 -27.16 -17.70
CA SER A 154 5.50 -26.20 -17.02
C SER A 154 6.30 -25.10 -16.31
N GLU A 155 7.37 -25.46 -15.62
CA GLU A 155 8.29 -24.51 -14.98
C GLU A 155 8.99 -23.63 -16.01
N GLU A 156 9.50 -24.20 -17.11
CA GLU A 156 10.09 -23.45 -18.22
C GLU A 156 9.09 -22.45 -18.82
N LYS A 157 7.84 -22.86 -19.05
CA LYS A 157 6.77 -21.96 -19.52
C LYS A 157 6.44 -20.86 -18.51
N ARG A 158 6.38 -21.16 -17.21
CA ARG A 158 6.17 -20.16 -16.16
C ARG A 158 7.35 -19.19 -16.05
N GLY A 159 8.58 -19.68 -16.23
CA GLY A 159 9.79 -18.87 -16.30
C GLY A 159 9.77 -17.92 -17.49
N ALA A 160 9.46 -18.43 -18.68
CA ALA A 160 9.34 -17.64 -19.90
C ALA A 160 8.21 -16.59 -19.81
N PHE A 161 7.07 -16.94 -19.20
CA PHE A 161 5.98 -15.98 -18.97
C PHE A 161 6.38 -14.85 -18.03
N ARG A 162 7.08 -15.15 -16.91
CA ARG A 162 7.60 -14.13 -15.99
C ARG A 162 8.62 -13.21 -16.68
N GLN A 163 9.57 -13.77 -17.42
CA GLN A 163 10.55 -12.97 -18.16
C GLN A 163 9.87 -12.07 -19.19
N ARG A 164 8.81 -12.53 -19.86
CA ARG A 164 8.03 -11.72 -20.80
C ARG A 164 7.28 -10.57 -20.10
N ASP A 165 6.67 -10.81 -18.94
CA ASP A 165 5.97 -9.78 -18.17
C ASP A 165 6.94 -8.71 -17.64
N GLU A 166 8.10 -9.12 -17.12
CA GLU A 166 9.17 -8.20 -16.70
C GLU A 166 9.72 -7.39 -17.88
N ALA A 167 9.92 -8.02 -19.04
CA ALA A 167 10.34 -7.34 -20.25
C ALA A 167 9.30 -6.33 -20.74
N LEU A 168 8.00 -6.64 -20.65
CA LEU A 168 6.92 -5.73 -21.01
C LEU A 168 6.89 -4.51 -20.07
N LYS A 169 6.96 -4.73 -18.75
CA LYS A 169 7.02 -3.65 -17.75
C LYS A 169 8.22 -2.75 -17.97
N LYS A 170 9.39 -3.33 -18.25
CA LYS A 170 10.61 -2.57 -18.57
C LYS A 170 10.46 -1.78 -19.87
N ALA A 171 9.89 -2.38 -20.92
CA ALA A 171 9.64 -1.69 -22.18
C ALA A 171 8.65 -0.53 -22.03
N ASP A 172 7.58 -0.71 -21.26
CA ASP A 172 6.61 0.35 -20.95
C ASP A 172 7.23 1.48 -20.14
N SER A 173 8.05 1.15 -19.13
CA SER A 173 8.79 2.15 -18.36
C SER A 173 9.73 2.96 -19.25
N LEU A 174 10.51 2.30 -20.10
CA LEU A 174 11.41 2.96 -21.06
C LEU A 174 10.63 3.80 -22.09
N ARG A 175 9.45 3.35 -22.51
CA ARG A 175 8.59 4.12 -23.43
C ARG A 175 8.05 5.37 -22.77
N LYS A 176 7.61 5.28 -21.50
CA LYS A 176 7.17 6.43 -20.71
C LYS A 176 8.31 7.42 -20.51
N GLU A 177 9.48 6.95 -20.12
CA GLU A 177 10.69 7.77 -19.94
C GLU A 177 11.09 8.46 -21.26
N ARG A 178 11.06 7.74 -22.38
CA ARG A 178 11.30 8.33 -23.70
C ARG A 178 10.27 9.41 -24.05
N HIS A 179 8.98 9.11 -23.87
CA HIS A 179 7.91 10.08 -24.16
C HIS A 179 8.05 11.33 -23.30
N GLU A 180 8.41 11.17 -22.03
CA GLU A 180 8.67 12.29 -21.11
C GLU A 180 9.91 13.09 -21.52
N GLY A 181 11.02 12.42 -21.84
CA GLY A 181 12.23 13.07 -22.33
C GLY A 181 12.00 13.86 -23.62
N VAL A 182 11.25 13.30 -24.57
CA VAL A 182 10.85 14.01 -25.80
C VAL A 182 9.97 15.21 -25.48
N ARG A 183 9.00 15.07 -24.58
CA ARG A 183 8.12 16.16 -24.15
C ARG A 183 8.92 17.31 -23.54
N GLN A 184 9.89 17.01 -22.67
CA GLN A 184 10.72 18.04 -22.03
C GLN A 184 11.65 18.77 -23.00
N LEU A 185 12.07 18.10 -24.09
CA LEU A 185 12.92 18.66 -25.14
C LEU A 185 12.14 19.48 -26.18
N GLN A 186 10.83 19.31 -26.27
CA GLN A 186 9.97 20.11 -27.13
C GLN A 186 9.68 21.48 -26.51
N SER A 187 9.33 22.45 -27.35
CA SER A 187 8.71 23.69 -26.87
C SER A 187 7.46 23.36 -26.07
N SER A 188 7.14 24.19 -25.08
CA SER A 188 6.08 23.90 -24.11
C SER A 188 4.80 24.68 -24.40
N SER A 189 3.68 24.17 -23.87
CA SER A 189 2.43 24.91 -23.77
C SER A 189 2.53 25.99 -22.67
N MET A 190 1.70 27.03 -22.74
CA MET A 190 1.71 28.11 -21.74
C MET A 190 1.52 27.59 -20.30
N LEU A 191 0.60 26.63 -20.12
CA LEU A 191 0.25 26.11 -18.80
C LEU A 191 1.40 25.29 -18.20
N GLU A 192 1.95 24.35 -18.96
CA GLU A 192 3.11 23.55 -18.52
C GLU A 192 4.32 24.45 -18.26
N PHE A 193 4.55 25.45 -19.11
CA PHE A 193 5.61 26.42 -18.92
C PHE A 193 5.49 27.16 -17.59
N PHE A 194 4.32 27.73 -17.28
CA PHE A 194 4.10 28.49 -16.04
C PHE A 194 4.24 27.63 -14.80
N VAL A 195 3.70 26.40 -14.83
CA VAL A 195 3.84 25.45 -13.73
C VAL A 195 5.30 25.06 -13.55
N GLN A 196 6.02 24.78 -14.63
CA GLN A 196 7.44 24.43 -14.55
C GLN A 196 8.27 25.60 -14.02
N CYS A 197 7.99 26.84 -14.45
CA CYS A 197 8.61 28.04 -13.87
C CYS A 197 8.38 28.08 -12.36
N GLN A 198 7.15 27.92 -11.89
CA GLN A 198 6.86 27.96 -10.45
C GLN A 198 7.59 26.84 -9.67
N THR A 199 7.57 25.61 -10.20
CA THR A 199 8.22 24.45 -9.56
C THR A 199 9.74 24.63 -9.49
N SER A 200 10.37 25.10 -10.57
CA SER A 200 11.82 25.31 -10.62
C SER A 200 12.31 26.52 -9.81
N LEU A 201 11.45 27.52 -9.58
CA LEU A 201 11.83 28.80 -8.96
C LEU A 201 11.45 28.91 -7.49
N SER A 202 10.33 28.32 -7.05
CA SER A 202 9.77 28.53 -5.71
C SER A 202 10.71 28.09 -4.59
N SER A 203 11.42 26.97 -4.76
CA SER A 203 12.37 26.44 -3.78
C SER A 203 13.63 27.30 -3.58
N LYS A 204 13.86 28.29 -4.45
CA LYS A 204 15.08 29.13 -4.45
C LYS A 204 14.92 30.41 -3.64
N LEU A 205 13.68 30.78 -3.32
CA LEU A 205 13.37 31.90 -2.46
C LEU A 205 13.51 31.44 -1.00
N VAL A 206 14.41 32.07 -0.26
CA VAL A 206 14.58 31.78 1.17
C VAL A 206 13.51 32.52 1.95
N SER A 207 12.57 31.78 2.52
CA SER A 207 11.68 32.31 3.55
C SER A 207 12.54 32.67 4.76
N ASP A 208 12.47 33.92 5.23
CA ASP A 208 13.13 34.29 6.49
C ASP A 208 12.37 33.59 7.63
N PRO A 209 12.97 32.61 8.33
CA PRO A 209 12.28 31.86 9.37
C PRO A 209 11.98 32.72 10.61
N ASP A 210 12.68 33.85 10.78
CA ASP A 210 12.46 34.76 11.91
C ASP A 210 12.59 36.24 11.50
N PRO A 211 11.55 36.78 10.83
CA PRO A 211 11.54 38.18 10.41
C PRO A 211 11.50 39.16 11.60
N PHE A 212 11.22 38.67 12.82
CA PHE A 212 11.04 39.48 14.02
C PHE A 212 12.30 39.56 14.90
N GLN A 213 13.22 38.57 14.84
CA GLN A 213 14.46 38.55 15.63
C GLN A 213 15.68 39.19 14.94
N ARG A 214 15.67 39.33 13.60
CA ARG A 214 16.78 39.99 12.91
C ARG A 214 16.83 41.47 13.29
N ASN A 215 17.94 41.90 13.89
CA ASN A 215 18.20 43.31 14.23
C ASN A 215 17.66 44.23 13.13
N PRO A 216 16.71 45.13 13.43
CA PRO A 216 16.02 45.90 12.40
C PRO A 216 17.07 46.77 11.71
N LYS A 217 17.45 46.38 10.48
CA LYS A 217 18.09 47.34 9.57
C LYS A 217 17.15 48.54 9.55
N LYS A 218 17.69 49.72 9.88
CA LYS A 218 16.89 50.96 9.99
C LYS A 218 16.01 51.07 8.74
N ALA A 219 14.70 51.06 8.95
CA ALA A 219 13.76 51.38 7.89
C ALA A 219 14.21 52.69 7.22
N THR A 220 14.15 52.74 5.89
CA THR A 220 14.39 53.99 5.18
C THR A 220 13.50 55.05 5.80
N GLN A 221 14.09 56.17 6.24
CA GLN A 221 13.31 57.25 6.82
C GLN A 221 12.36 57.79 5.77
N MET A 222 11.07 57.58 6.00
CA MET A 222 10.04 58.04 5.11
C MET A 222 9.55 59.41 5.58
N VAL A 223 10.28 60.45 5.18
CA VAL A 223 10.02 61.85 5.53
C VAL A 223 9.52 62.59 4.30
N ASN A 224 8.48 63.40 4.47
CA ASN A 224 7.89 64.26 3.43
C ASN A 224 7.51 63.49 2.15
N ARG A 225 6.80 62.37 2.33
CA ARG A 225 6.31 61.48 1.26
C ARG A 225 4.80 61.54 1.18
N PHE A 226 4.22 61.32 0.00
CA PHE A 226 2.78 61.11 -0.06
C PHE A 226 2.43 59.88 0.78
N LYS A 227 1.40 60.02 1.63
CA LYS A 227 0.95 58.98 2.55
C LYS A 227 -0.53 58.69 2.27
N PRO A 228 -0.94 57.43 2.13
CA PRO A 228 -2.37 57.12 2.07
C PRO A 228 -3.00 57.34 3.45
N LEU A 229 -4.26 57.74 3.50
CA LEU A 229 -5.03 57.83 4.74
C LEU A 229 -5.60 56.47 5.13
N LYS A 230 -6.09 55.72 4.13
CA LYS A 230 -6.76 54.43 4.33
C LYS A 230 -6.05 53.33 3.56
N LEU A 231 -6.18 52.10 4.05
CA LEU A 231 -5.77 50.87 3.38
C LEU A 231 -6.98 49.95 3.27
N HIS A 232 -7.40 49.60 2.06
CA HIS A 232 -8.58 48.75 1.83
C HIS A 232 -8.26 47.58 0.92
N ARG A 233 -9.08 46.52 0.95
CA ARG A 233 -8.87 45.38 0.05
C ARG A 233 -9.25 45.78 -1.37
N PHE A 234 -8.41 45.42 -2.35
CA PHE A 234 -8.72 45.58 -3.76
C PHE A 234 -9.65 44.44 -4.21
N HIS A 235 -10.93 44.59 -3.88
CA HIS A 235 -11.98 43.68 -4.32
C HIS A 235 -12.05 43.66 -5.86
N GLY A 236 -12.15 42.46 -6.45
CA GLY A 236 -12.20 42.28 -7.90
C GLY A 236 -10.86 42.01 -8.59
N CYS A 237 -9.71 42.27 -7.93
CA CYS A 237 -8.39 42.11 -8.55
C CYS A 237 -8.14 40.67 -9.05
N GLU A 238 -8.44 39.66 -8.24
CA GLU A 238 -8.29 38.26 -8.67
C GLU A 238 -9.29 37.90 -9.77
N GLN A 239 -10.54 38.32 -9.64
CA GLN A 239 -11.58 38.02 -10.63
C GLN A 239 -11.23 38.59 -12.01
N GLU A 240 -10.71 39.83 -12.05
CA GLU A 240 -10.25 40.46 -13.29
C GLU A 240 -9.02 39.76 -13.88
N GLN A 241 -8.03 39.44 -13.05
CA GLN A 241 -6.84 38.68 -13.49
C GLN A 241 -7.24 37.30 -14.03
N ARG A 242 -8.18 36.61 -13.37
CA ARG A 242 -8.70 35.31 -13.79
C ARG A 242 -9.43 35.41 -15.13
N ALA A 243 -10.28 36.42 -15.32
CA ALA A 243 -10.95 36.65 -16.59
C ALA A 243 -9.96 36.91 -17.75
N ILE A 244 -8.82 37.54 -17.47
CA ILE A 244 -7.73 37.71 -18.45
C ILE A 244 -7.00 36.39 -18.68
N PHE A 245 -6.73 35.62 -17.62
CA PHE A 245 -6.09 34.32 -17.72
C PHE A 245 -6.90 33.32 -18.55
N ASP A 246 -8.23 33.33 -18.39
CA ASP A 246 -9.14 32.50 -19.17
C ASP A 246 -9.05 32.83 -20.66
N LYS A 247 -8.97 34.12 -21.01
CA LYS A 247 -8.74 34.55 -22.39
C LYS A 247 -7.37 34.13 -22.92
N LEU A 248 -6.33 34.22 -22.09
CA LEU A 248 -5.00 33.71 -22.44
C LEU A 248 -5.04 32.20 -22.74
N CYS A 249 -5.77 31.41 -21.95
CA CYS A 249 -5.92 29.98 -22.21
C CYS A 249 -6.65 29.68 -23.53
N ASN A 250 -7.59 30.54 -23.93
CA ASN A 250 -8.30 30.38 -25.21
C ASN A 250 -7.41 30.70 -26.41
N VAL A 251 -6.48 31.65 -26.25
CA VAL A 251 -5.53 32.06 -27.30
C VAL A 251 -4.34 31.11 -27.37
N PHE A 252 -3.74 30.78 -26.23
CA PHE A 252 -2.65 29.83 -26.10
C PHE A 252 -3.21 28.43 -25.80
N THR A 253 -3.75 27.80 -26.85
CA THR A 253 -4.29 26.44 -26.76
C THR A 253 -3.22 25.43 -26.34
N PRO A 254 -3.58 24.30 -25.70
CA PRO A 254 -2.61 23.28 -25.28
C PRO A 254 -1.66 22.79 -26.38
N ASP A 255 -2.12 22.75 -27.63
CA ASP A 255 -1.31 22.31 -28.78
C ASP A 255 -0.35 23.39 -29.31
N LEU A 256 -0.45 24.63 -28.84
CA LEU A 256 0.42 25.73 -29.26
C LEU A 256 1.71 25.73 -28.44
N LEU A 257 2.67 24.94 -28.91
CA LEU A 257 3.97 24.73 -28.27
C LEU A 257 4.99 25.81 -28.68
N VAL A 258 4.84 27.03 -28.14
CA VAL A 258 5.69 28.19 -28.49
C VAL A 258 6.59 28.67 -27.35
N PHE A 259 6.41 28.14 -26.14
CA PHE A 259 7.18 28.58 -24.97
C PHE A 259 8.47 27.78 -24.80
N THR A 260 9.38 28.32 -23.98
CA THR A 260 10.67 27.69 -23.67
C THR A 260 10.51 26.24 -23.24
N ARG A 261 11.40 25.37 -23.74
CA ARG A 261 11.42 23.94 -23.42
C ARG A 261 11.50 23.71 -21.92
N LEU A 262 10.75 22.73 -21.41
CA LEU A 262 10.69 22.48 -19.97
C LEU A 262 12.07 22.14 -19.40
N ILE A 263 12.89 21.37 -20.13
CA ILE A 263 14.26 21.04 -19.72
C ILE A 263 15.11 22.29 -19.48
N THR A 264 14.99 23.32 -20.33
CA THR A 264 15.75 24.56 -20.17
C THR A 264 15.31 25.33 -18.92
N VAL A 265 14.02 25.31 -18.59
CA VAL A 265 13.51 25.92 -17.35
C VAL A 265 14.04 25.17 -16.12
N ILE A 266 14.07 23.83 -16.17
CA ILE A 266 14.62 22.96 -15.13
C ILE A 266 16.10 23.26 -14.90
N GLU A 267 16.92 23.19 -15.96
CA GLU A 267 18.36 23.45 -15.90
C GLU A 267 18.67 24.87 -15.38
N ASN A 268 17.89 25.88 -15.80
CA ASN A 268 18.03 27.22 -15.27
C ASN A 268 17.72 27.27 -13.78
N GLY A 269 16.65 26.60 -13.33
CA GLY A 269 16.32 26.47 -11.92
C GLY A 269 17.41 25.81 -11.09
N GLU A 270 18.05 24.76 -11.60
CA GLU A 270 19.16 24.07 -10.94
C GLU A 270 20.38 24.98 -10.72
N ARG A 271 20.65 25.89 -11.66
CA ARG A 271 21.75 26.87 -11.59
C ARG A 271 21.49 28.03 -10.63
N ILE A 272 20.25 28.25 -10.19
CA ILE A 272 19.93 29.34 -9.25
C ILE A 272 20.36 28.92 -7.85
N GLU A 273 21.30 29.68 -7.30
CA GLU A 273 21.69 29.62 -5.89
C GLU A 273 20.64 30.27 -4.98
N SER A 274 20.75 30.00 -3.69
CA SER A 274 19.88 30.55 -2.65
C SER A 274 19.92 32.09 -2.62
N ILE A 275 18.75 32.72 -2.73
CA ILE A 275 18.63 34.19 -2.80
C ILE A 275 18.68 34.78 -1.40
N THR A 276 19.82 35.40 -1.05
CA THR A 276 20.08 35.91 0.31
C THR A 276 20.20 37.43 0.40
N SER A 277 20.11 38.14 -0.73
CA SER A 277 20.23 39.61 -0.79
C SER A 277 19.14 40.24 -1.65
N GLU A 278 18.82 41.50 -1.37
CA GLU A 278 17.86 42.30 -2.16
C GLU A 278 18.29 42.44 -3.63
N LYS A 279 19.60 42.62 -3.88
CA LYS A 279 20.12 42.66 -5.25
C LYS A 279 20.02 41.30 -5.96
N GLY A 280 20.25 40.21 -5.23
CA GLY A 280 20.03 38.85 -5.74
C GLY A 280 18.58 38.61 -6.10
N LEU A 281 17.65 39.10 -5.27
CA LEU A 281 16.21 39.02 -5.52
C LEU A 281 15.78 39.84 -6.75
N GLU A 282 16.30 41.07 -6.90
CA GLU A 282 16.06 41.88 -8.11
C GLU A 282 16.51 41.16 -9.38
N MET A 283 17.72 40.58 -9.36
CA MET A 283 18.26 39.84 -10.50
C MET A 283 17.45 38.58 -10.81
N PHE A 284 17.02 37.85 -9.77
CA PHE A 284 16.19 36.67 -9.91
C PHE A 284 14.82 37.00 -10.52
N LEU A 285 14.11 38.00 -9.98
CA LEU A 285 12.80 38.41 -10.48
C LEU A 285 12.89 38.81 -11.95
N TRP A 286 13.88 39.63 -12.29
CA TRP A 286 14.10 40.05 -13.66
C TRP A 286 14.39 38.88 -14.62
N ALA A 287 15.31 37.98 -14.25
CA ALA A 287 15.73 36.90 -15.13
C ALA A 287 14.65 35.82 -15.29
N HIS A 288 13.94 35.50 -14.20
CA HIS A 288 13.16 34.27 -14.11
C HIS A 288 11.66 34.48 -13.84
N VAL A 289 11.21 35.69 -13.52
CA VAL A 289 9.77 35.99 -13.48
C VAL A 289 9.41 36.90 -14.63
N GLU A 290 10.06 38.07 -14.70
CA GLU A 290 9.81 39.06 -15.75
C GLU A 290 10.32 38.57 -17.12
N GLY A 291 11.48 37.92 -17.16
CA GLY A 291 12.03 37.32 -18.38
C GLY A 291 11.12 36.27 -19.00
N TYR A 292 10.48 35.44 -18.17
CA TYR A 292 9.51 34.45 -18.64
C TYR A 292 8.16 35.09 -18.99
N ALA A 293 7.68 36.06 -18.21
CA ALA A 293 6.48 36.85 -18.56
C ALA A 293 6.65 37.57 -19.91
N LYS A 294 7.85 38.06 -20.21
CA LYS A 294 8.18 38.71 -21.48
C LYS A 294 7.97 37.80 -22.69
N GLN A 295 8.17 36.49 -22.56
CA GLN A 295 7.88 35.55 -23.65
C GLN A 295 6.39 35.56 -23.99
N VAL A 296 5.51 35.64 -22.99
CA VAL A 296 4.06 35.73 -23.21
C VAL A 296 3.71 37.00 -23.96
N PHE A 297 4.25 38.15 -23.56
CA PHE A 297 4.00 39.41 -24.25
C PHE A 297 4.58 39.43 -25.67
N TRP A 298 5.62 38.64 -25.94
CA TRP A 298 6.24 38.50 -27.25
C TRP A 298 5.41 37.61 -28.18
N GLU A 299 4.86 36.50 -27.67
CA GLU A 299 4.06 35.55 -28.45
C GLU A 299 2.59 35.99 -28.60
N LEU A 300 2.08 36.82 -27.68
CA LEU A 300 0.68 37.24 -27.64
C LEU A 300 0.19 37.90 -28.95
N PRO A 301 0.92 38.82 -29.61
CA PRO A 301 0.47 39.41 -30.88
C PRO A 301 0.25 38.38 -32.00
N SER A 302 1.05 37.31 -32.02
CA SER A 302 0.94 36.23 -33.01
C SER A 302 -0.26 35.31 -32.72
N ALA A 303 -0.53 35.07 -31.43
CA ALA A 303 -1.59 34.18 -30.99
C ALA A 303 -2.96 34.88 -30.93
N ASP A 304 -3.05 36.10 -30.41
CA ASP A 304 -4.29 36.87 -30.23
C ASP A 304 -4.56 37.82 -31.41
N LYS A 305 -4.76 37.25 -32.60
CA LYS A 305 -4.95 38.03 -33.85
C LYS A 305 -6.12 39.03 -33.79
N ASN A 306 -7.11 38.75 -32.95
CA ASN A 306 -8.32 39.57 -32.80
C ASN A 306 -8.26 40.49 -31.57
N SER A 307 -7.12 40.57 -30.87
CA SER A 307 -6.93 41.41 -29.67
C SER A 307 -7.99 41.17 -28.58
N THR A 308 -8.43 39.92 -28.42
CA THR A 308 -9.47 39.51 -27.47
C THR A 308 -9.01 39.59 -26.01
N VAL A 309 -7.72 39.34 -25.76
CA VAL A 309 -7.07 39.42 -24.46
C VAL A 309 -6.83 40.87 -24.11
N CYS A 310 -6.04 41.57 -24.93
CA CYS A 310 -5.69 42.97 -24.79
C CYS A 310 -5.19 43.51 -26.13
N GLU A 311 -5.65 44.70 -26.53
CA GLU A 311 -5.07 45.40 -27.67
C GLU A 311 -3.65 45.86 -27.29
N MET A 312 -2.63 45.22 -27.88
CA MET A 312 -1.22 45.47 -27.61
C MET A 312 -0.73 46.62 -28.51
N TYR A 313 -0.67 47.85 -27.99
CA TYR A 313 -0.24 49.01 -28.80
C TYR A 313 1.28 49.24 -28.81
N GLY A 314 2.05 48.38 -28.16
CA GLY A 314 3.50 48.52 -28.01
C GLY A 314 4.12 47.35 -27.24
N GLN A 315 5.45 47.37 -27.12
CA GLN A 315 6.20 46.34 -26.42
C GLN A 315 6.20 46.62 -24.91
N ILE A 316 5.81 45.64 -24.10
CA ILE A 316 5.95 45.72 -22.64
C ILE A 316 7.42 45.55 -22.28
N THR A 317 7.95 46.49 -21.50
CA THR A 317 9.32 46.47 -20.98
C THR A 317 9.35 46.96 -19.53
N VAL A 318 10.30 46.44 -18.75
CA VAL A 318 10.58 46.94 -17.40
C VAL A 318 11.85 47.77 -17.41
N ILE A 319 11.77 49.02 -16.94
CA ILE A 319 12.91 49.92 -16.79
C ILE A 319 13.39 49.84 -15.34
N HIS A 320 14.55 49.22 -15.09
CA HIS A 320 15.18 49.19 -13.77
C HIS A 320 16.16 50.34 -13.56
N TYR A 321 15.94 51.13 -12.52
CA TYR A 321 16.77 52.30 -12.22
C TYR A 321 18.14 51.95 -11.64
N ALA A 322 18.29 50.81 -10.96
CA ALA A 322 19.57 50.32 -10.47
C ALA A 322 20.53 49.85 -11.59
N ARG A 323 20.02 49.68 -12.82
CA ARG A 323 20.78 49.19 -13.98
C ARG A 323 20.92 50.21 -15.12
N ASN A 324 20.04 51.19 -15.19
CA ASN A 324 20.12 52.27 -16.18
C ASN A 324 20.73 53.53 -15.55
N LEU A 325 22.04 53.68 -15.69
CA LEU A 325 22.83 54.88 -15.37
C LEU A 325 22.55 56.06 -16.35
N ASP A 326 21.30 56.25 -16.79
CA ASP A 326 20.95 57.38 -17.65
C ASP A 326 20.04 58.35 -16.89
N GLU A 327 20.60 59.53 -16.58
CA GLU A 327 19.89 60.66 -15.96
C GLU A 327 18.85 61.30 -16.88
N SER A 328 18.75 60.86 -18.16
CA SER A 328 17.84 61.46 -19.15
C SER A 328 16.37 61.02 -19.07
N ILE A 329 16.01 60.00 -18.28
CA ILE A 329 14.60 59.61 -18.06
C ILE A 329 14.02 60.40 -16.89
N GLY A 330 13.90 61.71 -17.06
CA GLY A 330 13.11 62.57 -16.18
C GLY A 330 11.62 62.24 -16.29
N MET A 331 10.90 62.23 -15.16
CA MET A 331 9.45 61.91 -15.07
C MET A 331 8.50 62.93 -15.71
N THR A 332 8.92 63.62 -16.77
CA THR A 332 8.11 64.58 -17.51
C THR A 332 8.40 64.44 -18.99
N ALA A 333 7.65 63.62 -19.71
CA ALA A 333 7.54 63.77 -21.16
C ALA A 333 6.58 64.95 -21.44
N SER A 334 7.15 66.08 -21.84
CA SER A 334 6.49 67.15 -22.57
C SER A 334 7.12 67.28 -23.97
N PRO A 335 6.38 67.75 -24.99
CA PRO A 335 6.80 67.72 -26.40
C PRO A 335 7.42 69.06 -26.88
N GLY A 336 8.30 68.98 -27.88
CA GLY A 336 8.88 70.11 -28.65
C GLY A 336 10.38 70.29 -28.36
N GLU A 337 11.29 70.56 -29.30
CA GLU A 337 11.29 70.89 -30.73
C GLU A 337 12.67 70.51 -31.29
N ASP A 338 12.79 70.43 -32.61
CA ASP A 338 14.01 70.14 -33.37
C ASP A 338 15.22 71.00 -32.98
N SER A 339 16.41 70.38 -32.91
CA SER A 339 17.61 70.95 -33.54
C SER A 339 18.77 69.95 -33.65
N GLY A 340 19.10 69.58 -34.89
CA GLY A 340 20.44 69.67 -35.50
C GLY A 340 21.68 69.09 -34.80
N ALA A 341 22.16 68.00 -35.39
CA ALA A 341 23.52 67.75 -35.87
C ALA A 341 24.76 67.84 -34.92
N ALA A 342 25.50 66.70 -34.95
CA ALA A 342 26.97 66.60 -35.13
C ALA A 342 27.89 67.07 -33.97
N THR A 343 29.09 66.55 -33.69
CA THR A 343 29.90 65.37 -34.05
C THR A 343 30.96 65.24 -32.93
N THR A 344 31.45 64.03 -32.72
CA THR A 344 32.68 63.57 -32.04
C THR A 344 33.80 64.61 -31.79
N SER A 345 34.38 64.65 -30.57
CA SER A 345 35.83 64.43 -30.36
C SER A 345 36.25 64.54 -28.88
N VAL A 346 37.09 63.59 -28.49
CA VAL A 346 37.87 63.49 -27.25
C VAL A 346 39.03 64.48 -27.29
N GLN A 347 39.30 65.20 -26.19
CA GLN A 347 40.66 65.52 -25.73
C GLN A 347 40.66 66.09 -24.30
N ALA A 348 41.56 65.55 -23.49
CA ALA A 348 41.92 66.02 -22.16
C ALA A 348 43.17 66.91 -22.25
N GLN A 349 43.25 67.98 -21.46
CA GLN A 349 44.50 68.58 -20.99
C GLN A 349 44.28 69.53 -19.79
N ASP A 350 44.84 69.10 -18.66
CA ASP A 350 45.62 69.77 -17.60
C ASP A 350 45.17 71.02 -16.81
N PRO A 351 45.66 71.15 -15.54
CA PRO A 351 45.01 71.93 -14.48
C PRO A 351 45.70 73.28 -14.21
N VAL A 352 44.91 74.29 -13.80
CA VAL A 352 45.43 75.50 -13.14
C VAL A 352 44.65 75.74 -11.84
N PRO A 353 45.32 75.97 -10.69
CA PRO A 353 44.72 76.09 -9.38
C PRO A 353 44.38 77.55 -9.03
N GLY A 354 43.20 77.78 -8.48
CA GLY A 354 42.77 79.13 -8.10
C GLY A 354 41.41 79.17 -7.39
N SER A 355 41.35 78.59 -6.19
CA SER A 355 40.55 79.04 -5.04
C SER A 355 39.15 79.65 -5.31
N ALA A 356 38.13 78.80 -5.18
CA ALA A 356 36.93 79.12 -4.39
C ALA A 356 36.34 77.82 -3.84
N ASP A 357 36.27 77.71 -2.51
CA ASP A 357 35.71 76.59 -1.74
C ASP A 357 34.36 76.10 -2.32
N PRO A 358 34.25 74.86 -2.83
CA PRO A 358 32.97 74.29 -3.24
C PRO A 358 32.28 73.63 -2.03
N LYS A 359 32.17 74.33 -0.90
CA LYS A 359 31.41 73.88 0.28
C LYS A 359 30.05 74.56 0.42
N LYS A 360 29.39 74.88 -0.70
CA LYS A 360 27.92 75.10 -0.75
C LYS A 360 27.35 74.60 -2.07
N LYS A 361 27.56 73.33 -2.42
CA LYS A 361 26.65 72.67 -3.37
C LYS A 361 25.36 72.38 -2.62
N ALA A 362 24.30 73.07 -3.04
CA ALA A 362 22.92 72.83 -2.63
C ALA A 362 22.67 71.31 -2.53
N LYS A 363 22.12 70.85 -1.40
CA LYS A 363 21.52 69.53 -1.30
C LYS A 363 20.40 69.47 -2.34
N LYS A 364 20.71 69.04 -3.56
CA LYS A 364 19.71 68.62 -4.53
C LYS A 364 19.01 67.44 -3.87
N ASP A 365 17.72 67.60 -3.56
CA ASP A 365 16.88 66.53 -3.05
C ASP A 365 17.10 65.29 -3.91
N LYS A 366 17.72 64.25 -3.35
CA LYS A 366 17.78 62.94 -4.01
C LYS A 366 16.35 62.43 -4.08
N VAL A 367 15.67 62.68 -5.20
CA VAL A 367 14.36 62.12 -5.50
C VAL A 367 14.52 60.60 -5.50
N SER A 368 13.99 59.94 -4.46
CA SER A 368 13.93 58.48 -4.39
C SER A 368 13.16 57.96 -5.61
N LYS A 369 13.69 56.92 -6.25
CA LYS A 369 13.14 56.30 -7.46
C LYS A 369 12.62 54.89 -7.12
N PRO A 370 11.58 54.40 -7.80
CA PRO A 370 11.17 53.00 -7.67
C PRO A 370 12.26 52.05 -8.18
N ASP A 371 12.20 50.79 -7.79
CA ASP A 371 13.14 49.77 -8.26
C ASP A 371 12.96 49.45 -9.75
N GLY A 372 11.72 49.59 -10.25
CA GLY A 372 11.44 49.54 -11.67
C GLY A 372 10.13 50.20 -12.10
N LEU A 373 9.97 50.35 -13.42
CA LEU A 373 8.74 50.83 -14.05
C LEU A 373 8.32 49.87 -15.17
N TYR A 374 7.10 49.36 -15.11
CA TYR A 374 6.48 48.69 -16.26
C TYR A 374 5.98 49.74 -17.23
N VAL A 375 6.47 49.68 -18.47
CA VAL A 375 6.09 50.58 -19.55
C VAL A 375 5.68 49.80 -20.79
N CYS A 376 4.71 50.35 -21.53
CA CYS A 376 4.39 49.93 -22.89
C CYS A 376 5.01 50.93 -23.86
N THR A 377 5.96 50.47 -24.68
CA THR A 377 6.70 51.31 -25.63
C THR A 377 6.15 51.14 -27.04
N LYS A 378 5.59 52.21 -27.62
CA LYS A 378 5.13 52.17 -29.01
C LYS A 378 6.32 52.31 -29.98
N PRO A 379 6.47 51.43 -30.99
CA PRO A 379 7.49 51.60 -32.02
C PRO A 379 7.17 52.82 -32.91
N GLY A 380 8.16 53.68 -33.15
CA GLY A 380 8.08 54.87 -34.01
C GLY A 380 9.47 55.52 -34.21
N LYS A 381 9.63 56.41 -35.20
CA LYS A 381 10.90 57.14 -35.42
C LYS A 381 11.16 58.09 -34.23
N GLY A 382 12.20 57.81 -33.43
CA GLY A 382 12.57 58.51 -32.19
C GLY A 382 12.57 57.58 -30.96
N ARG A 383 12.90 58.08 -29.76
CA ARG A 383 12.59 57.33 -28.51
C ARG A 383 11.06 57.24 -28.43
N GLY A 384 10.50 56.06 -28.68
CA GLY A 384 9.05 55.82 -28.72
C GLY A 384 8.31 56.41 -27.50
N ARG A 385 7.04 56.77 -27.68
CA ARG A 385 6.22 57.26 -26.54
C ARG A 385 5.99 56.10 -25.56
N ASN A 386 6.67 56.16 -24.42
CA ASN A 386 6.48 55.20 -23.33
C ASN A 386 5.18 55.54 -22.58
N ILE A 387 4.28 54.57 -22.47
CA ILE A 387 3.11 54.63 -21.60
C ILE A 387 3.47 53.92 -20.29
N LEU A 388 3.42 54.63 -19.17
CA LEU A 388 3.63 54.02 -17.87
C LEU A 388 2.41 53.18 -17.49
N LEU A 389 2.63 51.92 -17.15
CA LEU A 389 1.60 51.03 -16.59
C LEU A 389 1.58 51.14 -15.06
N PHE A 390 2.72 50.88 -14.41
CA PHE A 390 2.88 51.00 -12.96
C PHE A 390 4.34 50.95 -12.49
N PRO A 391 4.68 51.55 -11.34
CA PRO A 391 5.95 51.33 -10.65
C PRO A 391 5.96 50.00 -9.89
N ILE A 392 7.17 49.46 -9.70
CA ILE A 392 7.43 48.29 -8.86
C ILE A 392 8.40 48.64 -7.74
N GLU A 393 8.16 48.08 -6.56
CA GLU A 393 9.08 48.10 -5.43
C GLU A 393 9.40 46.66 -5.04
N ILE A 394 10.69 46.38 -4.85
CA ILE A 394 11.21 45.09 -4.43
C ILE A 394 11.72 45.26 -3.01
N LYS A 395 11.29 44.39 -2.11
CA LYS A 395 11.78 44.37 -0.73
C LYS A 395 12.33 43.00 -0.38
N PRO A 396 13.34 42.94 0.52
CA PRO A 396 13.79 41.66 1.04
C PRO A 396 12.67 40.98 1.85
N GLY A 397 12.68 39.66 1.89
CA GLY A 397 11.62 38.84 2.52
C GLY A 397 11.29 39.22 3.97
N TYR A 398 12.29 39.66 4.76
CA TYR A 398 12.05 40.10 6.14
C TYR A 398 11.22 41.39 6.26
N ALA A 399 11.27 42.30 5.27
CA ALA A 399 10.58 43.59 5.35
C ALA A 399 9.09 43.49 5.02
N VAL A 400 8.70 42.48 4.23
CA VAL A 400 7.34 42.19 3.77
C VAL A 400 7.15 40.67 3.82
N SER A 401 7.28 40.10 5.02
CA SER A 401 7.20 38.64 5.22
C SER A 401 5.76 38.13 5.17
N ARG A 402 5.58 36.83 4.92
CA ARG A 402 4.25 36.17 4.99
C ARG A 402 3.56 36.40 6.33
N GLN A 403 4.31 36.34 7.43
CA GLN A 403 3.80 36.59 8.78
C GLN A 403 3.30 38.03 8.94
N LEU A 404 4.03 39.01 8.42
CA LEU A 404 3.59 40.42 8.42
C LEU A 404 2.36 40.62 7.52
N ILE A 405 2.32 39.99 6.35
CA ILE A 405 1.21 40.12 5.41
C ILE A 405 -0.08 39.48 5.95
N ALA A 406 0.01 38.37 6.68
CA ALA A 406 -1.13 37.75 7.36
C ALA A 406 -1.77 38.69 8.40
N LEU A 407 -1.01 39.64 8.94
CA LEU A 407 -1.49 40.66 9.87
C LEU A 407 -2.09 41.89 9.15
N LEU A 408 -1.94 42.01 7.83
CA LEU A 408 -2.42 43.15 7.05
C LEU A 408 -3.96 43.13 6.97
N LYS A 409 -4.59 44.18 7.51
CA LYS A 409 -6.04 44.35 7.56
C LYS A 409 -6.44 45.68 6.95
N ALA A 410 -7.66 45.73 6.42
CA ALA A 410 -8.27 47.00 6.03
C ALA A 410 -8.34 47.93 7.25
N THR A 411 -8.00 49.21 7.04
CA THR A 411 -7.97 50.24 8.08
C THR A 411 -8.20 51.61 7.48
N ASP A 412 -8.89 52.48 8.21
CA ASP A 412 -9.08 53.89 7.85
C ASP A 412 -7.98 54.80 8.45
N THR A 413 -7.05 54.22 9.21
CA THR A 413 -5.93 54.91 9.85
C THR A 413 -4.60 54.25 9.46
N PHE A 414 -4.06 54.62 8.30
CA PHE A 414 -2.84 54.02 7.75
C PHE A 414 -1.61 54.27 8.63
N GLY A 415 -0.94 53.18 9.02
CA GLY A 415 0.31 53.21 9.77
C GLY A 415 0.20 53.74 11.19
N GLU A 416 -1.00 53.89 11.74
CA GLU A 416 -1.22 54.32 13.13
C GLU A 416 -1.26 53.11 14.07
N ALA A 417 -0.60 53.24 15.22
CA ALA A 417 -0.68 52.22 16.26
C ALA A 417 -2.05 52.27 16.94
N LYS A 418 -2.68 51.11 17.14
CA LYS A 418 -3.92 51.04 17.92
C LYS A 418 -3.64 51.43 19.38
N LEU A 419 -4.44 52.35 19.91
CA LEU A 419 -4.31 52.81 21.29
C LEU A 419 -4.38 51.63 22.27
N GLY A 420 -3.37 51.46 23.10
CA GLY A 420 -3.29 50.39 24.11
C GLY A 420 -2.74 49.04 23.64
N GLN A 421 -2.34 48.89 22.36
CA GLN A 421 -1.63 47.68 21.89
C GLN A 421 -0.15 47.97 21.64
N PRO A 422 0.77 47.06 22.05
CA PRO A 422 2.18 47.20 21.71
C PRO A 422 2.34 47.14 20.18
N PRO A 423 3.23 47.95 19.58
CA PRO A 423 3.50 47.91 18.15
C PRO A 423 4.03 46.53 17.79
N GLN A 424 3.40 45.89 16.80
CA GLN A 424 3.84 44.60 16.29
C GLN A 424 5.27 44.75 15.72
N PRO A 425 6.24 43.91 16.14
CA PRO A 425 7.59 43.96 15.60
C PRO A 425 7.58 43.88 14.07
N GLY A 426 8.44 44.63 13.39
CA GLY A 426 8.54 44.63 11.93
C GLY A 426 7.39 45.32 11.15
N MET A 427 6.22 45.61 11.75
CA MET A 427 5.09 46.24 11.02
C MET A 427 5.43 47.59 10.40
N HIS A 428 6.30 48.36 11.05
CA HIS A 428 6.78 49.64 10.52
C HIS A 428 7.53 49.50 9.18
N LEU A 429 8.15 48.34 8.90
CA LEU A 429 8.80 48.05 7.63
C LEU A 429 7.76 47.86 6.51
N LEU A 430 6.69 47.11 6.79
CA LEU A 430 5.59 46.91 5.85
C LEU A 430 4.88 48.24 5.54
N TRP A 431 4.55 49.03 6.57
CA TRP A 431 3.97 50.36 6.38
C TRP A 431 4.90 51.29 5.59
N GLY A 432 6.20 51.24 5.87
CA GLY A 432 7.21 51.98 5.11
C GLY A 432 7.23 51.60 3.64
N ALA A 433 7.23 50.30 3.33
CA ALA A 433 7.20 49.78 1.96
C ALA A 433 5.93 50.18 1.21
N LEU A 434 4.75 50.05 1.85
CA LEU A 434 3.47 50.46 1.27
C LEU A 434 3.39 51.97 1.03
N MET A 435 3.89 52.78 1.97
CA MET A 435 3.95 54.24 1.79
C MET A 435 4.92 54.62 0.68
N GLN A 436 5.99 53.86 0.50
CA GLN A 436 7.01 54.12 -0.52
C GLN A 436 6.47 53.90 -1.92
N ILE A 437 5.85 52.75 -2.18
CA ILE A 437 5.24 52.49 -3.48
C ILE A 437 4.05 53.43 -3.74
N TYR A 438 3.27 53.80 -2.72
CA TYR A 438 2.21 54.82 -2.86
C TYR A 438 2.76 56.19 -3.28
N ASP A 439 3.87 56.66 -2.67
CA ASP A 439 4.55 57.89 -3.08
C ASP A 439 4.95 57.84 -4.57
N TYR A 440 5.43 56.69 -5.05
CA TYR A 440 5.74 56.52 -6.48
C TYR A 440 4.50 56.50 -7.37
N MET A 441 3.43 55.81 -6.98
CA MET A 441 2.17 55.78 -7.72
C MET A 441 1.59 57.19 -7.85
N VAL A 442 1.56 57.97 -6.76
CA VAL A 442 1.05 59.35 -6.75
C VAL A 442 1.94 60.28 -7.59
N ARG A 443 3.27 60.20 -7.47
CA ARG A 443 4.19 61.04 -8.26
C ARG A 443 4.08 60.78 -9.75
N SER A 444 3.96 59.51 -10.11
CA SER A 444 3.85 59.04 -11.49
C SER A 444 2.43 59.07 -12.05
N LEU A 445 1.44 59.48 -11.24
CA LEU A 445 0.01 59.51 -11.57
C LEU A 445 -0.54 58.13 -11.97
N SER A 446 0.10 57.05 -11.53
CA SER A 446 -0.30 55.69 -11.82
C SER A 446 -1.51 55.28 -10.98
N SER A 447 -2.45 54.55 -11.59
CA SER A 447 -3.52 53.87 -10.85
C SER A 447 -3.02 52.60 -10.17
N TYR A 448 -2.02 51.95 -10.73
CA TYR A 448 -1.58 50.62 -10.30
C TYR A 448 -0.14 50.65 -9.77
N GLY A 449 0.20 49.69 -8.93
CA GLY A 449 1.52 49.51 -8.36
C GLY A 449 1.72 48.06 -7.95
N MET A 450 2.97 47.64 -7.81
CA MET A 450 3.31 46.30 -7.33
C MET A 450 4.42 46.36 -6.30
N LEU A 451 4.24 45.67 -5.18
CA LEU A 451 5.25 45.46 -4.15
C LEU A 451 5.51 43.96 -4.05
N THR A 452 6.77 43.52 -4.11
CA THR A 452 7.07 42.08 -4.09
C THR A 452 8.33 41.73 -3.29
N THR A 453 8.32 40.51 -2.75
CA THR A 453 9.48 39.85 -2.14
C THR A 453 9.94 38.62 -2.92
N GLY A 454 9.35 38.37 -4.10
CA GLY A 454 9.45 37.10 -4.82
C GLY A 454 8.53 36.02 -4.25
N GLU A 455 8.47 35.87 -2.93
CA GLU A 455 7.56 34.91 -2.27
C GLU A 455 6.12 35.40 -2.23
N VAL A 456 5.93 36.72 -2.15
CA VAL A 456 4.63 37.36 -2.11
C VAL A 456 4.61 38.53 -3.08
N ILE A 457 3.46 38.74 -3.69
CA ILE A 457 3.16 39.86 -4.57
C ILE A 457 1.96 40.60 -3.97
N ILE A 458 2.11 41.91 -3.80
CA ILE A 458 1.04 42.80 -3.37
C ILE A 458 0.71 43.71 -4.55
N PHE A 459 -0.44 43.47 -5.15
CA PHE A 459 -1.01 44.32 -6.20
C PHE A 459 -1.75 45.49 -5.57
N LEU A 460 -1.45 46.69 -6.05
CA LEU A 460 -1.92 47.93 -5.45
C LEU A 460 -2.72 48.75 -6.45
N TYR A 461 -3.72 49.47 -5.94
CA TYR A 461 -4.58 50.34 -6.73
C TYR A 461 -4.93 51.65 -6.01
N ILE A 462 -4.98 52.74 -6.78
CA ILE A 462 -5.48 54.06 -6.38
C ILE A 462 -6.65 54.41 -7.29
N ASP A 463 -7.81 54.67 -6.68
CA ASP A 463 -8.96 55.23 -7.39
C ASP A 463 -8.85 56.75 -7.46
N TRP A 464 -8.36 57.26 -8.59
CA TRP A 464 -8.23 58.70 -8.85
C TRP A 464 -9.57 59.41 -9.07
N SER A 465 -10.66 58.67 -9.27
CA SER A 465 -12.00 59.22 -9.55
C SER A 465 -12.80 59.46 -8.27
N SER A 466 -12.72 58.55 -7.30
CA SER A 466 -13.52 58.60 -6.07
C SER A 466 -12.70 58.99 -4.84
N ASP A 467 -11.65 58.22 -4.53
CA ASP A 467 -10.85 58.42 -3.32
C ASP A 467 -9.39 58.05 -3.53
N ALA A 468 -8.59 59.06 -3.92
CA ALA A 468 -7.16 58.90 -4.12
C ALA A 468 -6.39 58.82 -2.79
N THR A 469 -7.04 59.01 -1.63
CA THR A 469 -6.40 58.89 -0.31
C THR A 469 -6.41 57.45 0.21
N THR A 470 -7.13 56.54 -0.46
CA THR A 470 -7.20 55.12 -0.13
C THR A 470 -6.24 54.33 -1.01
N LEU A 471 -5.36 53.55 -0.39
CA LEU A 471 -4.55 52.54 -1.07
C LEU A 471 -5.28 51.20 -1.01
N TYR A 472 -5.67 50.67 -2.17
CA TYR A 472 -6.26 49.34 -2.27
C TYR A 472 -5.17 48.29 -2.45
N TYR A 473 -5.29 47.14 -1.78
CA TYR A 473 -4.31 46.04 -1.87
C TYR A 473 -4.95 44.67 -2.13
N HIS A 474 -4.30 43.85 -2.95
CA HIS A 474 -4.57 42.43 -3.10
C HIS A 474 -3.27 41.66 -2.94
N VAL A 475 -3.29 40.59 -2.14
CA VAL A 475 -2.13 39.76 -1.85
C VAL A 475 -2.23 38.48 -2.67
N ALA A 476 -1.19 38.20 -3.45
CA ALA A 476 -1.01 36.93 -4.15
C ALA A 476 0.25 36.23 -3.61
N VAL A 477 0.10 34.95 -3.26
CA VAL A 477 1.20 34.09 -2.82
C VAL A 477 1.40 33.01 -3.87
N PRO A 478 2.40 33.15 -4.76
CA PRO A 478 2.59 32.22 -5.86
C PRO A 478 2.71 30.76 -5.42
N GLY A 479 1.98 29.87 -6.11
CA GLY A 479 1.96 28.43 -5.86
C GLY A 479 1.04 27.97 -4.73
N GLU A 480 0.46 28.87 -3.93
CA GLU A 480 -0.49 28.50 -2.87
C GLU A 480 -1.96 28.71 -3.29
N PRO A 481 -2.85 27.77 -2.93
CA PRO A 481 -4.29 27.95 -3.16
C PRO A 481 -4.85 29.07 -2.26
N ALA A 482 -5.92 29.71 -2.71
CA ALA A 482 -6.47 30.93 -2.08
C ALA A 482 -7.05 30.68 -0.67
N ASP A 483 -7.37 29.43 -0.36
CA ASP A 483 -7.92 28.99 0.92
C ASP A 483 -6.87 28.48 1.90
N GLY A 484 -5.58 28.45 1.50
CA GLY A 484 -4.49 27.94 2.33
C GLY A 484 -4.50 26.41 2.51
N THR A 485 -5.29 25.68 1.72
CA THR A 485 -5.33 24.21 1.79
C THR A 485 -4.01 23.63 1.30
N THR A 486 -3.37 22.80 2.12
CA THR A 486 -2.08 22.18 1.79
C THR A 486 -2.25 21.12 0.70
N GLY A 487 -1.92 21.46 -0.53
CA GLY A 487 -1.90 20.54 -1.66
C GLY A 487 -1.59 21.25 -2.98
N ALA A 488 -0.81 20.63 -3.85
CA ALA A 488 -0.62 21.16 -5.21
C ALA A 488 -1.99 21.23 -5.90
N PRO A 489 -2.33 22.31 -6.63
CA PRO A 489 -3.57 22.35 -7.38
C PRO A 489 -3.62 21.14 -8.32
N HIS A 490 -4.62 20.27 -8.14
CA HIS A 490 -4.79 19.10 -9.02
C HIS A 490 -5.10 19.51 -10.48
N ASP A 491 -5.50 20.76 -10.69
CA ASP A 491 -5.74 21.37 -12.00
C ASP A 491 -4.52 22.17 -12.47
N LEU A 492 -3.97 21.78 -13.63
CA LEU A 492 -2.85 22.45 -14.30
C LEU A 492 -3.15 23.93 -14.59
N LYS A 493 -4.40 24.25 -14.94
CA LYS A 493 -4.81 25.64 -15.23
C LYS A 493 -4.75 26.50 -13.98
N GLU A 494 -5.26 26.00 -12.85
CA GLU A 494 -5.19 26.71 -11.57
C GLU A 494 -3.75 26.86 -11.08
N ALA A 495 -2.92 25.82 -11.21
CA ALA A 495 -1.50 25.89 -10.88
C ALA A 495 -0.76 26.94 -11.72
N ALA A 496 -1.04 27.00 -13.02
CA ALA A 496 -0.46 28.00 -13.91
C ALA A 496 -0.93 29.42 -13.57
N PHE A 497 -2.22 29.63 -13.29
CA PHE A 497 -2.75 30.94 -12.87
C PHE A 497 -2.07 31.44 -11.59
N ARG A 498 -1.86 30.53 -10.62
CA ARG A 498 -1.22 30.83 -9.33
C ARG A 498 0.29 30.93 -9.39
N SER A 499 0.92 30.61 -10.51
CA SER A 499 2.37 30.81 -10.67
C SER A 499 2.73 32.30 -10.59
N ALA A 500 3.96 32.61 -10.20
CA ALA A 500 4.44 34.00 -10.18
C ALA A 500 4.33 34.65 -11.57
N VAL A 501 4.67 33.89 -12.61
CA VAL A 501 4.56 34.34 -14.01
C VAL A 501 3.11 34.61 -14.40
N GLY A 502 2.19 33.70 -14.06
CA GLY A 502 0.75 33.85 -14.34
C GLY A 502 0.16 35.10 -13.69
N GLN A 503 0.47 35.35 -12.42
CA GLN A 503 0.04 36.56 -11.69
C GLN A 503 0.64 37.83 -12.31
N TYR A 504 1.94 37.85 -12.65
CA TYR A 504 2.57 39.00 -13.30
C TYR A 504 1.92 39.32 -14.66
N VAL A 505 1.78 38.31 -15.51
CA VAL A 505 1.25 38.47 -16.87
C VAL A 505 -0.18 39.02 -16.81
N THR A 506 -1.04 38.41 -15.99
CA THR A 506 -2.44 38.80 -15.91
C THR A 506 -2.61 40.20 -15.32
N PHE A 507 -1.84 40.55 -14.28
CA PHE A 507 -1.85 41.91 -13.73
C PHE A 507 -1.36 42.95 -14.75
N VAL A 508 -0.25 42.69 -15.46
CA VAL A 508 0.28 43.61 -16.48
C VAL A 508 -0.77 43.85 -17.58
N LEU A 509 -1.36 42.80 -18.13
CA LEU A 509 -2.41 42.92 -19.15
C LEU A 509 -3.66 43.63 -18.61
N MET A 510 -4.03 43.39 -17.35
CA MET A 510 -5.13 44.09 -16.68
C MET A 510 -4.88 45.61 -16.64
N THR A 511 -3.67 46.02 -16.23
CA THR A 511 -3.31 47.45 -16.18
C THR A 511 -3.27 48.08 -17.56
N MET A 512 -2.82 47.36 -18.59
CA MET A 512 -2.77 47.85 -19.96
C MET A 512 -4.16 48.07 -20.55
N ARG A 513 -5.13 47.20 -20.26
CA ARG A 513 -6.52 47.41 -20.68
C ARG A 513 -7.13 48.69 -20.09
N LYS A 514 -6.66 49.11 -18.90
CA LYS A 514 -7.18 50.25 -18.15
C LYS A 514 -6.32 51.51 -18.28
N CYS A 515 -5.16 51.45 -18.95
CA CYS A 515 -4.29 52.62 -19.11
C CYS A 515 -4.81 53.65 -20.13
N HIS A 516 -5.88 53.33 -20.87
CA HIS A 516 -6.50 54.23 -21.83
C HIS A 516 -7.36 55.33 -21.18
N ASP A 517 -7.82 55.12 -19.94
CA ASP A 517 -8.75 56.02 -19.25
C ASP A 517 -8.05 57.11 -18.41
N MET A 518 -6.79 57.40 -18.72
CA MET A 518 -5.92 58.26 -17.90
C MET A 518 -6.17 59.75 -18.19
N ASN A 519 -7.13 60.38 -17.50
CA ASN A 519 -7.25 61.85 -17.49
C ASN A 519 -6.13 62.48 -16.64
N ARG A 520 -4.97 62.71 -17.26
CA ARG A 520 -3.77 63.24 -16.60
C ARG A 520 -4.02 64.56 -15.86
N LYS A 521 -4.75 65.51 -16.47
CA LYS A 521 -5.05 66.81 -15.85
C LYS A 521 -5.86 66.67 -14.55
N GLN A 522 -6.86 65.79 -14.56
CA GLN A 522 -7.65 65.49 -13.36
C GLN A 522 -6.76 64.92 -12.24
N ARG A 523 -5.92 63.94 -12.57
CA ARG A 523 -5.00 63.32 -11.58
C ARG A 523 -4.00 64.31 -11.01
N GLU A 524 -3.47 65.21 -11.83
CA GLU A 524 -2.58 66.29 -11.36
C GLU A 524 -3.29 67.21 -10.37
N GLY A 525 -4.55 67.56 -10.64
CA GLY A 525 -5.40 68.35 -9.73
C GLY A 525 -5.71 67.63 -8.42
N VAL A 526 -5.98 66.33 -8.45
CA VAL A 526 -6.18 65.51 -7.25
C VAL A 526 -4.89 65.39 -6.44
N ARG A 527 -3.75 65.10 -7.10
CA ARG A 527 -2.42 65.00 -6.47
C ARG A 527 -2.05 66.27 -5.71
N ALA A 528 -2.38 67.45 -6.25
CA ALA A 528 -2.08 68.73 -5.59
C ALA A 528 -2.79 68.89 -4.23
N LYS A 529 -3.88 68.15 -4.00
CA LYS A 529 -4.65 68.14 -2.73
C LYS A 529 -4.20 67.05 -1.76
N LEU A 530 -3.40 66.09 -2.20
CA LEU A 530 -2.90 65.02 -1.35
C LEU A 530 -1.82 65.55 -0.41
N THR A 531 -1.88 65.12 0.84
CA THR A 531 -0.92 65.52 1.86
C THR A 531 0.34 64.66 1.81
N LYS A 532 1.46 65.28 2.17
CA LYS A 532 2.69 64.57 2.49
C LYS A 532 2.81 64.46 3.99
N GLY A 533 3.42 63.38 4.46
CA GLY A 533 3.65 63.15 5.87
C GLY A 533 4.87 62.28 6.11
N ASP A 534 5.12 62.05 7.39
CA ASP A 534 6.22 61.23 7.87
C ASP A 534 5.68 59.92 8.43
N LEU A 535 6.43 58.83 8.24
CA LEU A 535 6.25 57.60 9.00
C LEU A 535 7.34 57.58 10.08
N LEU A 536 7.01 58.11 11.26
CA LEU A 536 7.97 58.22 12.36
C LEU A 536 8.41 56.83 12.85
N PRO A 537 9.70 56.61 13.11
CA PRO A 537 10.19 55.36 13.70
C PRO A 537 9.73 55.23 15.16
N THR A 538 9.26 54.05 15.54
CA THR A 538 9.08 53.67 16.95
C THR A 538 10.45 53.62 17.63
N ALA A 539 10.86 54.72 18.24
CA ALA A 539 11.92 54.75 19.23
C ALA A 539 11.54 55.77 20.31
N THR A 540 10.78 55.30 21.30
CA THR A 540 10.67 56.03 22.58
C THR A 540 12.07 56.07 23.17
N LYS A 541 12.70 57.24 23.15
CA LYS A 541 13.81 57.53 24.07
C LYS A 541 13.24 57.36 25.47
N ALA A 542 13.64 56.30 26.17
CA ALA A 542 13.48 56.24 27.60
C ALA A 542 14.24 57.45 28.18
N ASN A 543 13.50 58.35 28.82
CA ASN A 543 14.05 59.37 29.69
C ASN A 543 14.89 58.66 30.76
N THR A 544 16.20 58.59 30.58
CA THR A 544 17.10 58.45 31.73
C THR A 544 17.11 59.80 32.41
N GLY A 545 16.18 59.96 33.36
CA GLY A 545 16.22 61.05 34.32
C GLY A 545 17.53 60.93 35.09
N THR A 546 18.40 61.90 34.88
CA THR A 546 19.58 62.13 35.70
C THR A 546 19.09 62.48 37.10
N GLN A 547 19.10 61.51 38.02
CA GLN A 547 19.08 61.81 39.45
C GLN A 547 20.40 62.48 39.78
N THR A 548 20.37 63.81 39.89
CA THR A 548 21.32 64.58 40.67
C THR A 548 21.27 64.08 42.10
N LYS A 549 22.33 63.38 42.53
CA LYS A 549 22.65 63.25 43.94
C LYS A 549 23.33 64.55 44.34
N ASP A 550 22.59 65.37 45.07
CA ASP A 550 23.18 66.36 45.97
C ASP A 550 23.99 65.59 47.03
N SER A 551 25.27 65.89 47.09
CA SER A 551 26.08 65.68 48.28
C SER A 551 26.72 67.01 48.62
N ASP A 552 26.13 67.68 49.60
CA ASP A 552 26.75 68.70 50.43
C ASP A 552 28.15 68.26 50.87
N THR A 553 29.18 69.09 50.64
CA THR A 553 30.13 69.50 51.70
C THR A 553 30.99 70.69 51.24
N ASN A 554 30.97 71.77 52.04
CA ASN A 554 31.92 72.90 52.13
C ASN A 554 32.09 73.77 50.86
N GLN A 555 31.88 75.10 50.87
CA GLN A 555 32.22 76.09 51.90
C GLN A 555 31.42 77.38 51.66
#